data_AF-A0A316DFL2-F1
#
_entry.id   AF-A0A316DFL2-F1
#
_cell.length_a   1.000
_cell.length_b   1.000
_cell.length_c   1.000
_cell.angle_alpha   90.00
_cell.angle_beta   90.00
_cell.angle_gamma   90.00
#
_symmetry.space_group_name_H-M   'P 1'
#
loop_
_entity.id
_entity.type
_entity.pdbx_description
1 polymer ?
#
loop_
_entity_poly.entity_id
_entity_poly.type
_entity_poly.pdbx_seq_one_letter_code
_entity_poly.pdbx_strand_id
1 'polypeptide(L)'
;MYETWVKHLIDIMDEVAPVTVVRTRFEQPVGSVSGDLSTLIHSRLDLTDDDSPWCDLVVDQVDGQLQIGYMIHIPNINKRTDEEITENVKSVGGGARTVMLLTPVGEVGQETYVIKGMITAPLEHPYDNPNSATHDMADALVRLMEVGGYERSGTMEGVGGRDEHEADLVTWPQE
;
A
#
# COMPACT_ATOMS: atom_id res chain seq x y z
N MET A 1 -14.66 2.32 -15.61
CA MET A 1 -13.50 3.16 -15.26
C MET A 1 -12.96 2.82 -13.88
N TYR A 2 -13.78 2.81 -12.82
CA TYR A 2 -13.42 2.25 -11.50
C TYR A 2 -12.83 0.84 -11.58
N GLU A 3 -13.54 -0.09 -12.22
CA GLU A 3 -13.11 -1.49 -12.34
C GLU A 3 -11.76 -1.64 -13.05
N THR A 4 -11.49 -0.80 -14.05
CA THR A 4 -10.21 -0.77 -14.78
C THR A 4 -9.08 -0.31 -13.89
N TRP A 5 -9.31 0.75 -13.09
CA TRP A 5 -8.36 1.24 -12.11
C TRP A 5 -8.04 0.22 -11.04
N VAL A 6 -9.08 -0.39 -10.45
CA VAL A 6 -8.92 -1.45 -9.44
C VAL A 6 -8.13 -2.62 -10.01
N LYS A 7 -8.43 -3.02 -11.26
CA LYS A 7 -7.69 -4.08 -11.93
C LYS A 7 -6.21 -3.72 -12.13
N HIS A 8 -5.90 -2.54 -12.66
CA HIS A 8 -4.51 -2.12 -12.86
C HIS A 8 -3.74 -2.03 -11.53
N LEU A 9 -4.41 -1.54 -10.47
CA LEU A 9 -3.82 -1.52 -9.14
C LEU A 9 -3.52 -2.93 -8.63
N ILE A 10 -4.43 -3.90 -8.82
CA ILE A 10 -4.19 -5.30 -8.45
C ILE A 10 -3.02 -5.87 -9.25
N ASP A 11 -3.01 -5.69 -10.57
CA ASP A 11 -1.98 -6.24 -11.46
C ASP A 11 -0.58 -5.70 -11.06
N ILE A 12 -0.45 -4.39 -10.83
CA ILE A 12 0.82 -3.77 -10.40
C ILE A 12 1.19 -4.17 -8.97
N MET A 13 0.22 -4.18 -8.05
CA MET A 13 0.49 -4.63 -6.68
C MET A 13 0.99 -6.08 -6.68
N ASP A 14 0.42 -6.98 -7.48
CA ASP A 14 0.86 -8.38 -7.53
C ASP A 14 2.30 -8.54 -8.05
N GLU A 15 2.76 -7.63 -8.91
CA GLU A 15 4.14 -7.59 -9.39
C GLU A 15 5.13 -7.17 -8.27
N VAL A 16 4.75 -6.22 -7.41
CA VAL A 16 5.65 -5.66 -6.38
C VAL A 16 5.45 -6.23 -4.99
N ALA A 17 4.27 -6.75 -4.66
CA ALA A 17 3.88 -7.33 -3.38
C ALA A 17 2.67 -8.27 -3.59
N PRO A 18 2.87 -9.60 -3.61
CA PRO A 18 1.85 -10.57 -3.99
C PRO A 18 0.47 -10.32 -3.37
N VAL A 19 -0.57 -10.26 -4.22
CA VAL A 19 -1.95 -10.06 -3.82
C VAL A 19 -2.57 -11.40 -3.48
N THR A 20 -2.96 -11.60 -2.21
CA THR A 20 -3.48 -12.90 -1.74
C THR A 20 -5.00 -12.95 -1.70
N VAL A 21 -5.66 -11.80 -1.54
CA VAL A 21 -7.12 -11.74 -1.45
C VAL A 21 -7.63 -10.49 -2.16
N VAL A 22 -8.63 -10.67 -3.02
CA VAL A 22 -9.44 -9.58 -3.56
C VAL A 22 -10.90 -9.89 -3.27
N ARG A 23 -11.61 -8.94 -2.65
CA ARG A 23 -13.03 -9.05 -2.33
C ARG A 23 -13.76 -7.77 -2.68
N THR A 24 -14.65 -7.86 -3.66
CA THR A 24 -15.62 -6.81 -3.93
C THR A 24 -16.73 -6.87 -2.89
N ARG A 25 -17.06 -5.73 -2.30
CA ARG A 25 -18.19 -5.55 -1.39
C ARG A 25 -19.18 -4.60 -2.04
N PHE A 26 -20.45 -4.94 -1.87
CA PHE A 26 -21.56 -4.11 -2.29
C PHE A 26 -22.40 -3.87 -1.04
N GLU A 27 -22.37 -2.64 -0.54
CA GLU A 27 -23.17 -2.23 0.61
C GLU A 27 -24.36 -1.41 0.12
N GLN A 28 -25.56 -1.96 0.25
CA GLN A 28 -26.80 -1.27 -0.08
C GLN A 28 -27.55 -0.94 1.21
N PRO A 29 -27.67 0.35 1.58
CA PRO A 29 -28.47 0.75 2.74
C PRO A 29 -29.92 0.29 2.59
N VAL A 30 -30.53 -0.16 3.69
CA VAL A 30 -31.93 -0.61 3.70
C VAL A 30 -32.85 0.53 3.23
N GLY A 31 -33.55 0.33 2.12
CA GLY A 31 -34.45 1.31 1.52
C GLY A 31 -33.82 2.19 0.43
N SER A 32 -32.53 2.02 0.13
CA SER A 32 -31.87 2.67 -1.01
C SER A 32 -32.00 1.85 -2.30
N VAL A 33 -32.03 2.53 -3.45
CA VAL A 33 -31.95 1.91 -4.79
C VAL A 33 -30.50 1.84 -5.29
N SER A 34 -29.60 2.63 -4.69
CA SER A 34 -28.16 2.63 -4.96
C SER A 34 -27.39 2.03 -3.78
N GLY A 35 -26.28 1.35 -4.07
CA GLY A 35 -25.32 0.86 -3.09
C GLY A 35 -23.92 1.35 -3.40
N ASP A 36 -23.07 1.38 -2.38
CA ASP A 36 -21.68 1.76 -2.51
C ASP A 36 -20.84 0.52 -2.86
N LEU A 37 -20.03 0.65 -3.91
CA LEU A 37 -19.13 -0.40 -4.36
C LEU A 37 -17.74 -0.15 -3.77
N SER A 38 -17.22 -1.12 -3.03
CA SER A 38 -15.86 -1.09 -2.50
C SER A 38 -15.11 -2.35 -2.84
N THR A 39 -13.79 -2.24 -2.97
CA THR A 39 -12.92 -3.41 -3.18
C THR A 39 -11.88 -3.48 -2.08
N LEU A 40 -11.87 -4.60 -1.36
CA LEU A 40 -10.81 -4.94 -0.42
C LEU A 40 -9.73 -5.74 -1.14
N ILE A 41 -8.48 -5.31 -1.00
CA ILE A 41 -7.30 -5.99 -1.54
C ILE A 41 -6.37 -6.26 -0.36
N HIS A 42 -5.92 -7.50 -0.22
CA HIS A 42 -4.88 -7.88 0.74
C HIS A 42 -3.63 -8.27 -0.02
N SER A 43 -2.50 -7.69 0.37
CA SER A 43 -1.19 -7.96 -0.20
C SER A 43 -0.18 -8.21 0.91
N ARG A 44 0.80 -9.07 0.65
CA ARG A 44 1.86 -9.42 1.60
C ARG A 44 3.20 -9.44 0.87
N LEU A 45 4.26 -8.92 1.51
CA LEU A 45 5.58 -8.80 0.90
C LEU A 45 6.22 -10.15 0.57
N ASP A 46 6.07 -11.14 1.45
CA ASP A 46 6.62 -12.49 1.26
C ASP A 46 5.60 -13.54 1.72
N LEU A 47 5.13 -14.38 0.79
CA LEU A 47 4.14 -15.42 1.11
C LEU A 47 4.72 -16.60 1.88
N THR A 48 6.04 -16.72 1.91
CA THR A 48 6.74 -17.83 2.57
C THR A 48 7.12 -17.53 4.01
N ASP A 49 7.07 -16.24 4.38
CA ASP A 49 7.39 -15.74 5.70
C ASP A 49 6.14 -15.18 6.39
N ASP A 50 5.76 -15.82 7.49
CA ASP A 50 4.59 -15.45 8.28
C ASP A 50 4.76 -14.11 9.00
N ASP A 51 6.01 -13.71 9.26
CA ASP A 51 6.36 -12.43 9.90
C ASP A 51 6.57 -11.31 8.87
N SER A 52 6.37 -11.58 7.58
CA SER A 52 6.49 -10.54 6.55
C SER A 52 5.40 -9.48 6.68
N PRO A 53 5.70 -8.19 6.45
CA PRO A 53 4.72 -7.12 6.44
C PRO A 53 3.60 -7.37 5.41
N TRP A 54 2.39 -6.92 5.75
CA TRP A 54 1.21 -7.01 4.89
C TRP A 54 0.43 -5.71 4.87
N CYS A 55 -0.37 -5.53 3.82
CA CYS A 55 -1.17 -4.34 3.58
C CYS A 55 -2.60 -4.74 3.21
N ASP A 56 -3.56 -4.13 3.89
CA ASP A 56 -4.97 -4.15 3.52
C ASP A 56 -5.32 -2.81 2.87
N LEU A 57 -5.88 -2.87 1.66
CA LEU A 57 -6.39 -1.72 0.92
C LEU A 57 -7.92 -1.81 0.83
N VAL A 58 -8.58 -0.67 0.99
CA VAL A 58 -10.01 -0.49 0.73
C VAL A 58 -10.15 0.60 -0.32
N VAL A 59 -10.66 0.22 -1.50
CA VAL A 59 -10.80 1.10 -2.65
C VAL A 59 -12.25 1.44 -2.87
N ASP A 60 -12.58 2.72 -2.73
CA ASP A 60 -13.93 3.28 -2.88
C ASP A 60 -13.96 4.29 -4.04
N GLN A 61 -15.12 4.41 -4.69
CA GLN A 61 -15.39 5.54 -5.60
C GLN A 61 -16.26 6.58 -4.88
N VAL A 62 -15.74 7.79 -4.73
CA VAL A 62 -16.45 8.90 -4.07
C VAL A 62 -16.32 10.15 -4.95
N ASP A 63 -17.45 10.75 -5.33
CA ASP A 63 -17.52 12.04 -6.04
C ASP A 63 -16.61 12.15 -7.29
N GLY A 64 -16.50 11.07 -8.07
CA GLY A 64 -15.65 11.04 -9.28
C GLY A 64 -14.16 10.88 -9.00
N GLN A 65 -13.79 10.50 -7.77
CA GLN A 65 -12.45 10.15 -7.35
C GLN A 65 -12.41 8.72 -6.82
N LEU A 66 -11.22 8.12 -6.87
CA LEU A 66 -10.87 6.92 -6.12
C LEU A 66 -10.31 7.34 -4.77
N GLN A 67 -10.81 6.72 -3.71
CA GLN A 67 -10.24 6.80 -2.39
C GLN A 67 -9.72 5.42 -2.00
N ILE A 68 -8.44 5.34 -1.70
CA ILE A 68 -7.76 4.11 -1.31
C ILE A 68 -7.33 4.28 0.15
N GLY A 69 -8.12 3.75 1.07
CA GLY A 69 -7.70 3.60 2.46
C GLY A 69 -6.71 2.46 2.57
N TYR A 70 -5.58 2.66 3.24
CA TYR A 70 -4.61 1.60 3.47
C TYR A 70 -4.34 1.37 4.95
N MET A 71 -4.10 0.11 5.30
CA MET A 71 -3.67 -0.33 6.63
C MET A 71 -2.51 -1.31 6.48
N ILE A 72 -1.31 -0.81 6.76
CA ILE A 72 -0.07 -1.58 6.68
C ILE A 72 0.27 -2.10 8.05
N HIS A 73 0.60 -3.37 8.13
CA HIS A 73 0.97 -4.06 9.35
C HIS A 73 2.42 -4.53 9.23
N ILE A 74 3.23 -4.12 10.19
CA ILE A 74 4.68 -4.38 10.25
C ILE A 74 4.96 -5.11 11.56
N PRO A 75 5.22 -6.43 11.52
CA PRO A 75 5.66 -7.17 12.69
C PRO A 75 6.95 -6.59 13.26
N ASN A 76 7.02 -6.41 14.58
CA ASN A 76 8.17 -5.84 15.27
C ASN A 76 9.26 -6.90 15.52
N ILE A 77 9.76 -7.53 14.44
CA ILE A 77 10.76 -8.61 14.52
C ILE A 77 12.09 -8.07 15.09
N ASN A 78 12.45 -6.84 14.70
CA ASN A 78 13.75 -6.23 15.00
C ASN A 78 13.75 -5.29 16.22
N LYS A 79 12.62 -5.15 16.94
CA LYS A 79 12.46 -4.22 18.08
C LYS A 79 12.92 -2.79 17.77
N ARG A 80 12.55 -2.28 16.60
CA ARG A 80 12.83 -0.87 16.25
C ARG A 80 12.08 0.06 17.19
N THR A 81 12.67 1.21 17.47
CA THR A 81 12.06 2.22 18.35
C THR A 81 10.88 2.91 17.65
N ASP A 82 9.92 3.38 18.45
CA ASP A 82 8.76 4.13 17.94
C ASP A 82 9.20 5.37 17.14
N GLU A 83 10.30 6.02 17.58
CA GLU A 83 10.88 7.18 16.93
C GLU A 83 11.42 6.86 15.53
N GLU A 84 12.20 5.77 15.38
CA GLU A 84 12.75 5.36 14.09
C GLU A 84 11.66 4.99 13.08
N ILE A 85 10.62 4.27 13.50
CA ILE A 85 9.48 3.93 12.63
C ILE A 85 8.76 5.21 12.21
N THR A 86 8.50 6.12 13.14
CA THR A 86 7.80 7.38 12.83
C THR A 86 8.60 8.27 11.87
N GLU A 87 9.93 8.34 12.03
CA GLU A 87 10.81 9.09 11.12
C GLU A 87 10.85 8.47 9.73
N ASN A 88 10.96 7.15 9.64
CA ASN A 88 10.96 6.43 8.37
C ASN A 88 9.60 6.54 7.64
N VAL A 89 8.47 6.51 8.36
CA VAL A 89 7.16 6.77 7.75
C VAL A 89 7.06 8.19 7.19
N LYS A 90 7.63 9.18 7.90
CA LYS A 90 7.66 10.58 7.43
C LYS A 90 8.56 10.76 6.22
N SER A 91 9.69 10.07 6.14
CA SER A 91 10.65 10.20 5.03
C SER A 91 10.13 9.62 3.73
N VAL A 92 9.29 8.57 3.79
CA VAL A 92 8.62 8.00 2.60
C VAL A 92 7.60 8.97 1.98
N GLY A 93 7.18 10.03 2.71
CA GLY A 93 6.47 11.16 2.11
C GLY A 93 5.03 10.90 1.63
N GLY A 94 4.45 9.74 1.97
CA GLY A 94 3.21 9.23 1.35
C GLY A 94 1.89 9.51 2.07
N GLY A 95 1.76 10.62 2.80
CA GLY A 95 0.47 11.00 3.40
C GLY A 95 -0.04 10.07 4.53
N ALA A 96 0.84 9.28 5.14
CA ALA A 96 0.50 8.48 6.32
C ALA A 96 0.06 9.41 7.47
N ARG A 97 -1.22 9.31 7.86
CA ARG A 97 -1.83 10.21 8.85
C ARG A 97 -1.69 9.67 10.26
N THR A 98 -1.49 8.37 10.44
CA THR A 98 -1.50 7.75 11.76
C THR A 98 -0.61 6.51 11.79
N VAL A 99 0.32 6.48 12.76
CA VAL A 99 1.12 5.30 13.10
C VAL A 99 0.72 4.89 14.50
N MET A 100 0.42 3.60 14.71
CA MET A 100 0.01 3.03 15.99
C MET A 100 0.75 1.72 16.23
N LEU A 101 1.32 1.53 17.41
CA LEU A 101 1.82 0.23 17.83
C LEU A 101 0.68 -0.60 18.45
N LEU A 102 0.40 -1.76 17.88
CA LEU A 102 -0.49 -2.75 18.47
C LEU A 102 0.32 -3.74 19.30
N THR A 103 0.22 -3.59 20.62
CA THR A 103 0.72 -4.60 21.56
C THR A 103 -0.34 -5.69 21.73
N PRO A 104 -0.02 -6.96 21.49
CA PRO A 104 -0.96 -8.06 21.70
C PRO A 104 -1.35 -8.14 23.17
N VAL A 105 -2.63 -8.37 23.45
CA VAL A 105 -3.14 -8.58 24.81
C VAL A 105 -3.03 -10.07 25.15
N GLY A 106 -1.95 -10.47 25.84
CA GLY A 106 -1.70 -11.85 26.25
C GLY A 106 -0.29 -12.34 25.90
N GLU A 107 0.00 -13.63 26.11
CA GLU A 107 1.30 -14.26 25.77
C GLU A 107 1.41 -14.68 24.29
N VAL A 108 0.32 -14.57 23.52
CA VAL A 108 0.23 -15.10 22.15
C VAL A 108 0.05 -13.94 21.19
N GLY A 109 1.17 -13.38 20.73
CA GLY A 109 1.19 -12.41 19.66
C GLY A 109 2.53 -11.70 19.56
N GLN A 110 2.83 -11.19 18.37
CA GLN A 110 3.95 -10.29 18.15
C GLN A 110 3.45 -8.84 18.19
N GLU A 111 4.25 -7.95 18.76
CA GLU A 111 4.04 -6.51 18.64
C GLU A 111 4.02 -6.13 17.16
N THR A 112 2.99 -5.41 16.72
CA THR A 112 2.80 -5.08 15.30
C THR A 112 2.55 -3.59 15.16
N TYR A 113 3.40 -2.89 14.41
CA TYR A 113 3.12 -1.51 14.03
C TYR A 113 2.06 -1.49 12.93
N VAL A 114 1.09 -0.60 13.08
CA VAL A 114 0.04 -0.37 12.10
C VAL A 114 0.11 1.06 11.61
N ILE A 115 0.30 1.21 10.30
CA ILE A 115 0.32 2.49 9.61
C ILE A 115 -0.99 2.61 8.84
N LYS A 116 -1.74 3.69 9.10
CA LYS A 116 -2.99 4.00 8.42
C LYS A 116 -2.88 5.30 7.65
N GLY A 117 -3.44 5.29 6.45
CA GLY A 117 -3.54 6.48 5.62
C GLY A 117 -4.58 6.32 4.53
N MET A 118 -4.63 7.33 3.67
CA MET A 118 -5.55 7.38 2.55
C MET A 118 -4.85 8.03 1.37
N ILE A 119 -5.01 7.44 0.19
CA ILE A 119 -4.55 7.96 -1.09
C ILE A 119 -5.80 8.32 -1.90
N THR A 120 -5.78 9.45 -2.59
CA THR A 120 -6.89 9.88 -3.45
C THR A 120 -6.38 10.08 -4.87
N ALA A 121 -7.08 9.51 -5.85
CA ALA A 121 -6.79 9.71 -7.27
C ALA A 121 -8.04 10.17 -8.04
N PRO A 122 -7.92 11.07 -9.02
CA PRO A 122 -9.03 11.37 -9.93
C PRO A 122 -9.39 10.13 -10.77
N LEU A 123 -10.68 9.82 -10.88
CA LEU A 123 -11.14 8.70 -11.72
C LEU A 123 -10.96 9.03 -13.21
N GLU A 124 -11.26 10.28 -13.57
CA GLU A 124 -11.07 10.89 -14.89
C GLU A 124 -9.99 11.97 -14.79
N HIS A 125 -8.75 11.65 -15.19
CA HIS A 125 -7.74 12.68 -15.41
C HIS A 125 -7.48 12.81 -16.93
N PRO A 126 -7.60 14.01 -17.52
CA PRO A 126 -7.45 14.19 -18.96
C PRO A 126 -6.01 13.97 -19.47
N TYR A 127 -5.02 13.91 -18.58
CA TYR A 127 -3.60 13.84 -18.95
C TYR A 127 -2.78 12.79 -18.17
N ASP A 128 -3.33 12.12 -17.15
CA ASP A 128 -2.57 11.10 -16.42
C ASP A 128 -2.84 9.73 -17.02
N ASN A 129 -1.76 9.01 -17.32
CA ASN A 129 -1.83 7.59 -17.60
C ASN A 129 -2.11 6.87 -16.26
N PRO A 130 -3.28 6.21 -16.10
CA PRO A 130 -3.61 5.49 -14.87
C PRO A 130 -2.54 4.50 -14.42
N ASN A 131 -1.76 3.95 -15.36
CA ASN A 131 -0.67 3.02 -15.06
C ASN A 131 0.51 3.67 -14.32
N SER A 132 0.85 4.93 -14.63
CA SER A 132 1.96 5.62 -13.95
C SER A 132 1.59 5.92 -12.50
N ALA A 133 0.39 6.48 -12.29
CA ALA A 133 -0.09 6.81 -10.96
C ALA A 133 -0.27 5.57 -10.07
N THR A 134 -0.74 4.45 -10.63
CA THR A 134 -0.85 3.18 -9.89
C THR A 134 0.53 2.60 -9.52
N HIS A 135 1.54 2.79 -10.36
CA HIS A 135 2.92 2.38 -10.06
C HIS A 135 3.51 3.17 -8.89
N ASP A 136 3.43 4.51 -8.94
CA ASP A 136 3.92 5.38 -7.86
C ASP A 136 3.24 5.06 -6.52
N MET A 137 1.93 4.72 -6.56
CA MET A 137 1.18 4.30 -5.38
C MET A 137 1.65 2.95 -4.84
N ALA A 138 1.82 1.96 -5.72
CA ALA A 138 2.28 0.63 -5.33
C ALA A 138 3.69 0.70 -4.71
N ASP A 139 4.59 1.46 -5.32
CA ASP A 139 5.94 1.70 -4.79
C ASP A 139 5.91 2.39 -3.42
N ALA A 140 5.05 3.40 -3.24
CA ALA A 140 4.90 4.07 -1.95
C ALA A 140 4.38 3.10 -0.87
N LEU A 141 3.40 2.25 -1.19
CA LEU A 141 2.88 1.24 -0.26
C LEU A 141 3.94 0.20 0.11
N VAL A 142 4.73 -0.24 -0.85
CA VAL A 142 5.85 -1.17 -0.63
C VAL A 142 6.91 -0.55 0.28
N ARG A 143 7.33 0.68 0.00
CA ARG A 143 8.31 1.39 0.84
C ARG A 143 7.81 1.56 2.27
N LEU A 144 6.51 1.83 2.45
CA LEU A 144 5.89 1.88 3.77
C LEU A 144 5.88 0.52 4.47
N MET A 145 5.65 -0.59 3.74
CA MET A 145 5.75 -1.95 4.30
C MET A 145 7.20 -2.28 4.74
N GLU A 146 8.21 -1.75 4.06
CA GLU A 146 9.62 -2.00 4.32
C GLU A 146 10.22 -1.11 5.43
N VAL A 147 9.48 -0.12 5.95
CA VAL A 147 9.90 0.77 7.06
C VAL A 147 10.35 0.00 8.32
N GLY A 148 9.78 -1.19 8.54
CA GLY A 148 10.19 -2.09 9.63
C GLY A 148 11.61 -2.65 9.52
N GLY A 149 12.28 -2.40 8.39
CA GLY A 149 13.56 -3.04 8.06
C GLY A 149 13.40 -4.48 7.62
N TYR A 150 12.24 -4.81 7.06
CA TYR A 150 12.02 -6.12 6.46
C TYR A 150 12.85 -6.23 5.19
N GLU A 151 13.75 -7.21 5.14
CA GLU A 151 14.48 -7.55 3.93
C GLU A 151 13.85 -8.81 3.34
N ARG A 152 13.33 -8.70 2.12
CA ARG A 152 12.67 -9.84 1.46
C ARG A 152 13.64 -11.00 1.33
N SER A 153 13.24 -12.16 1.84
CA SER A 153 14.08 -13.35 1.85
C SER A 153 14.11 -14.00 0.46
N GLY A 154 14.84 -13.37 -0.47
CA GLY A 154 14.95 -13.82 -1.84
C GLY A 154 14.70 -12.72 -2.84
N THR A 155 15.61 -11.76 -2.90
CA THR A 155 16.04 -11.31 -4.23
C THR A 155 16.37 -12.57 -5.03
N MET A 156 15.56 -12.86 -6.04
CA MET A 156 16.02 -13.54 -7.24
C MET A 156 17.48 -13.11 -7.48
N GLU A 157 18.39 -14.08 -7.49
CA GLU A 157 19.73 -13.85 -8.02
C GLU A 157 19.59 -13.23 -9.41
N GLY A 158 19.86 -11.92 -9.51
CA GLY A 158 20.06 -11.24 -10.79
C GLY A 158 19.03 -10.21 -11.23
N VAL A 159 18.76 -9.17 -10.44
CA VAL A 159 18.71 -7.80 -10.99
C VAL A 159 19.42 -6.89 -9.98
N GLY A 160 20.42 -6.17 -10.45
CA GLY A 160 21.44 -5.53 -9.64
C GLY A 160 20.95 -4.42 -8.72
N GLY A 161 21.80 -4.11 -7.74
CA GLY A 161 21.99 -2.75 -7.24
C GLY A 161 20.78 -2.10 -6.57
N ARG A 162 20.67 -2.35 -5.27
CA ARG A 162 20.38 -1.26 -4.30
C ARG A 162 21.34 -0.10 -4.67
N ASP A 163 20.86 0.89 -5.42
CA ASP A 163 21.42 2.26 -5.65
C ASP A 163 21.12 2.89 -7.03
N GLU A 164 20.30 2.29 -7.93
CA GLU A 164 20.03 2.93 -9.25
C GLU A 164 18.64 3.59 -9.42
N HIS A 165 17.71 3.46 -8.47
CA HIS A 165 16.36 4.06 -8.62
C HIS A 165 16.21 5.52 -8.14
N GLU A 166 17.25 6.15 -7.61
CA GLU A 166 17.26 7.61 -7.34
C GLU A 166 17.73 8.45 -8.54
N ALA A 167 18.15 7.82 -9.64
CA ALA A 167 18.73 8.52 -10.79
C ALA A 167 17.77 8.76 -11.98
N ASP A 168 16.50 8.31 -11.91
CA ASP A 168 15.54 8.46 -13.02
C ASP A 168 14.35 9.40 -12.70
N LEU A 169 14.63 10.47 -11.94
CA LEU A 169 13.80 11.66 -11.97
C LEU A 169 14.05 12.39 -13.29
N VAL A 170 13.26 12.08 -14.30
CA VAL A 170 13.20 12.82 -15.57
C VAL A 170 12.93 14.30 -15.26
N THR A 171 13.97 15.12 -15.40
CA THR A 171 13.85 16.58 -15.38
C THR A 171 13.31 17.03 -16.72
N TRP A 172 12.04 17.42 -16.75
CA TRP A 172 11.44 18.05 -17.92
C TRP A 172 12.03 19.46 -18.09
N PRO A 173 12.47 19.85 -19.31
CA PRO A 173 12.97 21.19 -19.56
C PRO A 173 11.81 22.20 -19.40
N GLN A 174 12.04 23.23 -18.59
CA GLN A 174 11.17 24.40 -18.54
C GLN A 174 11.38 25.20 -19.83
N GLU A 175 10.34 25.33 -20.66
CA GLU A 175 10.27 26.39 -21.69
C GLU A 175 9.88 27.73 -21.06
#